data_AF-A0A0B1TL24-F1
#
_entry.id   AF-A0A0B1TL24-F1
#
_cell.length_a   1.000
_cell.length_b   1.000
_cell.length_c   1.000
_cell.angle_alpha   90.00
_cell.angle_beta   90.00
_cell.angle_gamma   90.00
#
_symmetry.space_group_name_H-M   'P 1'
#
loop_
_entity.id
_entity.type
_entity.pdbx_description
1 polymer ?
#
loop_
_entity_poly.entity_id
_entity_poly.type
_entity_poly.pdbx_seq_one_letter_code
_entity_poly.pdbx_strand_id
1 'polypeptide(L)'
;MAYEPPTAVHCDLQHNAEKFKLLKYSPNKVEKLAADLRYVLKEGGVESSDVDLIVAQVSNGTTLHATNRLVRKRFYEMQMDDPEVRELLIKIFYWDYVLFNYPLPRLS
;
A
#
# COMPACT_ATOMS: atom_id res chain seq x y z
N MET A 1 -7.85 -17.85 12.88
CA MET A 1 -6.86 -17.01 12.18
C MET A 1 -5.72 -17.91 11.76
N ALA A 2 -5.56 -18.16 10.45
CA ALA A 2 -4.38 -18.84 9.93
C ALA A 2 -3.32 -17.77 9.63
N TYR A 3 -2.11 -17.98 10.15
CA TYR A 3 -0.94 -17.17 9.80
C TYR A 3 -0.30 -17.82 8.59
N GLU A 4 -0.38 -17.16 7.43
CA GLU A 4 0.37 -17.57 6.25
C GLU A 4 1.73 -16.86 6.23
N PRO A 5 2.83 -17.61 6.04
CA PRO A 5 4.16 -17.01 5.97
C PRO A 5 4.27 -16.09 4.74
N PRO A 6 5.10 -15.04 4.79
CA PRO A 6 5.25 -14.06 3.70
C PRO A 6 5.56 -14.67 2.32
N THR A 7 6.17 -15.86 2.31
CA THR A 7 6.48 -16.63 1.10
C THR A 7 5.23 -17.22 0.42
N ALA A 8 4.18 -17.56 1.18
CA ALA A 8 2.94 -18.09 0.61
C ALA A 8 2.18 -16.99 -0.16
N VAL A 9 2.10 -15.78 0.40
CA VAL A 9 1.50 -14.62 -0.27
C VAL A 9 2.25 -14.28 -1.56
N HIS A 10 3.57 -14.38 -1.58
CA HIS A 10 4.35 -14.05 -2.76
C HIS A 10 4.19 -15.08 -3.91
N CYS A 11 4.08 -16.37 -3.58
CA CYS A 11 3.85 -17.43 -4.57
C CYS A 11 2.44 -17.37 -5.14
N ASP A 12 1.42 -17.17 -4.30
CA ASP A 12 0.02 -17.19 -4.78
C ASP A 12 -0.41 -15.87 -5.42
N LEU A 13 0.23 -14.74 -5.09
CA LEU A 13 -0.10 -13.45 -5.70
C LEU A 13 0.21 -13.44 -7.21
N GLN A 14 1.32 -14.04 -7.66
CA GLN A 14 1.62 -14.11 -9.10
C GLN A 14 0.62 -14.99 -9.86
N HIS A 15 0.24 -16.13 -9.27
CA HIS A 15 -0.66 -17.10 -9.91
C HIS A 15 -2.13 -16.70 -9.86
N ASN A 16 -2.49 -15.76 -8.98
CA ASN A 16 -3.85 -15.31 -8.76
C ASN A 16 -3.98 -13.79 -8.88
N ALA A 17 -3.03 -13.11 -9.53
CA ALA A 17 -2.99 -11.65 -9.63
C ALA A 17 -4.31 -11.08 -10.18
N GLU A 18 -4.93 -11.79 -11.11
CA GLU A 18 -6.22 -11.48 -11.72
C GLU A 18 -7.41 -11.53 -10.75
N LYS A 19 -7.27 -12.22 -9.62
CA LYS A 19 -8.30 -12.33 -8.58
C LYS A 19 -8.26 -11.18 -7.59
N PHE A 20 -7.22 -10.35 -7.62
CA PHE A 20 -7.05 -9.23 -6.70
C PHE A 20 -7.32 -7.89 -7.38
N LYS A 21 -8.07 -7.02 -6.70
CA LYS A 21 -8.17 -5.59 -7.05
C LYS A 21 -7.21 -4.80 -6.16
N LEU A 22 -6.11 -4.34 -6.75
CA LEU A 22 -5.07 -3.60 -6.02
C LEU A 22 -5.44 -2.12 -5.91
N LEU A 23 -5.66 -1.65 -4.68
CA LEU A 23 -5.98 -0.26 -4.38
C LEU A 23 -4.72 0.50 -3.98
N LYS A 24 -4.42 1.60 -4.69
CA LYS A 24 -3.22 2.42 -4.42
C LYS A 24 -3.47 3.37 -3.27
N TYR A 25 -2.89 3.05 -2.11
CA TYR A 25 -2.90 3.93 -0.93
C TYR A 25 -1.79 4.99 -1.03
N SER A 26 -2.16 6.26 -0.91
CA SER A 26 -1.19 7.35 -0.79
C SER A 26 -1.76 8.47 0.10
N PRO A 27 -0.95 9.06 1.00
CA PRO A 27 -1.38 10.20 1.81
C PRO A 27 -1.91 11.38 0.98
N ASN A 28 -1.44 11.53 -0.27
CA ASN A 28 -1.83 12.62 -1.15
C ASN A 28 -3.02 12.26 -2.07
N LYS A 29 -3.58 11.04 -1.96
CA LYS A 29 -4.64 10.53 -2.84
C LYS A 29 -5.78 9.87 -2.06
N VAL A 30 -6.09 10.37 -0.86
CA VAL A 30 -7.12 9.81 0.02
C VAL A 30 -8.49 9.77 -0.66
N GLU A 31 -8.87 10.81 -1.41
CA GLU A 31 -10.14 10.84 -2.14
C GLU A 31 -10.23 9.75 -3.22
N LYS A 32 -9.14 9.55 -3.96
CA LYS A 32 -9.08 8.48 -4.97
C LYS A 32 -9.18 7.10 -4.32
N LEU A 33 -8.45 6.89 -3.22
CA LEU A 33 -8.55 5.65 -2.45
C LEU A 33 -9.99 5.41 -1.96
N ALA A 34 -10.65 6.42 -1.42
CA ALA A 34 -12.03 6.33 -0.94
C ALA A 34 -12.99 5.96 -2.09
N ALA A 35 -12.82 6.57 -3.26
CA ALA A 35 -13.61 6.28 -4.45
C ALA A 35 -13.39 4.84 -4.96
N ASP A 36 -12.12 4.43 -5.11
CA ASP A 36 -11.77 3.09 -5.58
C ASP A 36 -12.25 2.01 -4.59
N LEU A 37 -12.11 2.26 -3.28
CA LEU A 37 -12.58 1.35 -2.22
C LEU A 37 -14.11 1.22 -2.22
N ARG A 38 -14.83 2.34 -2.34
CA ARG A 38 -16.29 2.35 -2.47
C ARG A 38 -16.74 1.53 -3.67
N TYR A 39 -16.06 1.68 -4.80
CA TYR A 39 -16.38 0.93 -6.03
C TYR A 39 -16.20 -0.57 -5.81
N VAL A 40 -15.05 -1.02 -5.31
CA VAL A 40 -14.75 -2.44 -5.11
C VAL A 40 -15.71 -3.10 -4.11
N LEU A 41 -16.02 -2.43 -2.99
CA LEU A 41 -16.93 -2.98 -1.99
C LEU A 41 -18.37 -3.11 -2.51
N LYS A 42 -18.83 -2.12 -3.30
CA LYS A 42 -20.16 -2.19 -3.93
C LYS A 42 -20.22 -3.28 -4.99
N GLU A 43 -19.17 -3.43 -5.81
CA GLU A 43 -19.06 -4.53 -6.78
C GLU A 43 -19.12 -5.89 -6.08
N GLY A 44 -18.53 -6.00 -4.88
CA GLY A 44 -18.58 -7.19 -4.03
C GLY A 44 -19.90 -7.41 -3.27
N GLY A 45 -20.91 -6.56 -3.45
CA GLY A 45 -22.23 -6.71 -2.81
C GLY A 45 -22.29 -6.30 -1.34
N VAL A 46 -21.32 -5.52 -0.84
CA VAL A 46 -21.33 -5.01 0.54
C VAL A 46 -22.46 -3.97 0.71
N GLU A 47 -23.16 -4.01 1.84
CA GLU A 47 -24.25 -3.09 2.13
C GLU A 47 -23.75 -1.64 2.16
N SER A 48 -24.57 -0.69 1.69
CA SER A 48 -24.13 0.70 1.56
C SER A 48 -23.75 1.35 2.89
N SER A 49 -24.41 0.98 4.00
CA SER A 49 -24.09 1.48 5.33
C SER A 49 -22.69 1.05 5.79
N ASP A 50 -22.33 -0.22 5.56
CA ASP A 50 -21.00 -0.76 5.84
C ASP A 50 -19.93 -0.11 4.94
N VAL A 51 -20.24 0.07 3.65
CA VAL A 51 -19.34 0.77 2.72
C VAL A 51 -19.03 2.19 3.22
N ASP A 52 -20.06 2.93 3.64
CA ASP A 52 -19.90 4.29 4.15
C ASP A 52 -19.06 4.33 5.43
N LEU A 53 -19.31 3.39 6.36
CA LEU A 53 -18.53 3.25 7.59
C LEU A 53 -17.05 2.97 7.30
N ILE A 54 -16.76 2.00 6.44
CA ILE A 54 -15.39 1.61 6.09
C ILE A 54 -14.66 2.78 5.41
N VAL A 55 -15.30 3.42 4.43
CA VAL A 55 -14.71 4.56 3.70
C VAL A 55 -14.42 5.72 4.64
N ALA A 56 -15.33 6.02 5.58
CA ALA A 56 -15.12 7.07 6.58
C ALA A 56 -13.92 6.77 7.49
N GLN A 57 -13.80 5.53 7.98
CA GLN A 57 -12.68 5.13 8.85
C GLN A 57 -11.33 5.17 8.13
N VAL A 58 -11.27 4.70 6.88
CA VAL A 58 -10.04 4.74 6.07
C VAL A 58 -9.63 6.18 5.76
N SER A 59 -10.60 7.06 5.49
CA SER A 59 -10.34 8.46 5.14
C SER A 59 -9.89 9.31 6.32
N ASN A 60 -10.24 8.94 7.57
CA ASN A 60 -9.87 9.68 8.78
C ASN A 60 -8.37 9.55 9.16
N GLY A 61 -7.61 8.74 8.41
CA GLY A 61 -6.17 8.96 8.20
C GLY A 61 -5.22 8.70 9.38
N THR A 62 -5.69 8.36 10.59
CA THR A 62 -4.80 7.94 11.67
C THR A 62 -5.48 7.00 12.65
N THR A 63 -4.98 5.78 12.75
CA THR A 63 -5.21 4.96 13.94
C THR A 63 -4.25 5.44 15.04
N LEU A 64 -4.65 5.31 16.30
CA LEU A 64 -3.83 5.67 17.47
C LEU A 64 -2.44 5.01 17.45
N HIS A 65 -2.29 3.89 16.73
CA HIS A 65 -1.08 3.09 16.60
C HIS A 65 -0.28 3.36 15.31
N ALA A 66 -0.51 4.48 14.64
CA ALA A 66 0.23 4.82 13.43
C ALA A 66 1.75 4.95 13.72
N THR A 67 2.54 4.10 13.08
CA THR A 67 4.02 4.08 13.22
C THR A 67 4.70 5.28 12.55
N ASN A 68 3.94 6.10 11.81
CA ASN A 68 4.43 7.31 11.15
C ASN A 68 4.86 8.43 12.12
N ARG A 69 4.57 8.30 13.44
CA ARG A 69 4.96 9.26 14.48
C ARG A 69 6.24 8.88 15.24
N LEU A 70 6.84 7.74 14.94
CA LEU A 70 8.03 7.26 15.67
C LEU A 70 9.26 8.08 15.31
N VAL A 71 10.08 8.42 16.30
CA VAL A 71 11.39 9.12 16.12
C VAL A 71 12.29 8.37 15.12
N ARG A 72 12.19 7.04 15.06
CA ARG A 72 12.91 6.21 14.10
C ARG A 72 12.59 6.52 12.64
N LYS A 73 11.41 7.07 12.34
CA LYS A 73 11.06 7.49 10.98
C LYS A 73 12.06 8.53 10.45
N ARG A 74 12.38 9.55 11.26
CA ARG A 74 13.37 10.58 10.87
C ARG A 74 14.74 9.98 10.63
N PHE A 75 15.15 9.01 11.44
CA PHE A 75 16.42 8.31 11.25
C PHE A 75 16.49 7.64 9.86
N TYR A 76 15.45 6.89 9.48
CA TYR A 76 15.40 6.26 8.16
C TYR A 76 15.23 7.26 7.03
N GLU A 77 14.47 8.35 7.22
CA GLU A 77 14.38 9.42 6.22
C GLU A 77 15.76 9.99 5.87
N MET A 78 16.62 10.23 6.87
CA MET A 78 18.01 10.67 6.61
C MET A 78 18.84 9.61 5.87
N GLN A 79 18.63 8.32 6.12
CA GLN A 79 19.33 7.26 5.40
C GLN A 79 18.90 7.16 3.93
N MET A 80 17.66 7.56 3.61
CA MET A 80 17.16 7.58 2.23
C MET A 80 17.77 8.69 1.37
N ASP A 81 18.40 9.69 2.00
CA ASP A 81 19.10 10.76 1.27
C ASP A 81 20.38 10.24 0.60
N ASP A 82 20.97 9.17 1.10
CA ASP A 82 22.14 8.52 0.51
C ASP A 82 21.78 7.89 -0.86
N PRO A 83 22.48 8.28 -1.95
CA PRO A 83 22.20 7.77 -3.29
C PRO A 83 22.49 6.27 -3.45
N GLU A 84 23.51 5.73 -2.78
CA GLU A 84 23.83 4.30 -2.84
C GLU A 84 22.76 3.47 -2.15
N VAL A 85 22.26 3.93 -1.00
CA VAL A 85 21.14 3.30 -0.29
C VAL A 85 19.89 3.31 -1.16
N ARG A 86 19.58 4.44 -1.81
CA ARG A 86 18.43 4.54 -2.73
C ARG A 86 18.56 3.59 -3.91
N GLU A 87 19.73 3.53 -4.54
CA GLU A 87 19.98 2.61 -5.65
C GLU A 87 19.82 1.15 -5.23
N LEU A 88 20.36 0.78 -4.07
CA LEU A 88 20.23 -0.57 -3.52
C LEU A 88 18.76 -0.94 -3.28
N LEU A 89 17.97 -0.03 -2.70
CA LEU A 89 16.55 -0.26 -2.46
C LEU A 89 15.76 -0.39 -3.77
N ILE A 90 16.05 0.43 -4.79
CA ILE A 90 15.42 0.28 -6.11
C ILE A 90 15.74 -1.09 -6.70
N LYS A 91 16.98 -1.57 -6.57
CA LYS A 91 17.37 -2.91 -7.05
C LYS A 91 16.63 -4.01 -6.29
N ILE A 92 16.55 -3.92 -4.97
CA ILE A 92 15.85 -4.90 -4.13
C ILE A 92 14.36 -4.96 -4.48
N PHE A 93 13.72 -3.81 -4.65
CA PHE A 93 12.27 -3.70 -4.86
C PHE A 93 11.86 -3.55 -6.32
N TYR A 94 12.76 -3.80 -7.27
CA TYR A 94 12.50 -3.58 -8.71
C TYR A 94 11.20 -4.24 -9.19
N TRP A 95 11.00 -5.52 -8.81
CA TRP A 95 9.83 -6.27 -9.21
C TRP A 95 8.52 -5.73 -8.62
N ASP A 96 8.56 -5.11 -7.45
CA ASP A 96 7.37 -4.48 -6.86
C ASP A 96 6.93 -3.26 -7.66
N TYR A 97 7.88 -2.45 -8.16
CA TYR A 97 7.55 -1.33 -9.06
C TYR A 97 6.87 -1.82 -10.34
N VAL A 98 7.36 -2.93 -10.91
CA VAL A 98 6.81 -3.55 -12.11
C VAL A 98 5.41 -4.13 -11.83
N LEU A 99 5.29 -4.96 -10.79
CA LEU A 99 4.06 -5.68 -10.45
C LEU A 99 2.91 -4.73 -10.09
N PHE A 100 3.19 -3.68 -9.31
CA PHE A 100 2.18 -2.72 -8.87
C PHE A 100 2.05 -1.49 -9.78
N ASN A 101 2.79 -1.48 -10.90
CA ASN A 101 2.80 -0.41 -11.89
C ASN A 101 3.05 0.97 -11.24
N TYR A 102 4.11 1.06 -10.45
CA TYR A 102 4.62 2.32 -9.90
C TYR A 102 5.80 2.81 -10.77
N PRO A 103 5.93 4.14 -10.96
CA PRO A 103 7.08 4.67 -11.66
C PRO A 103 8.36 4.39 -10.86
N LEU A 104 9.41 3.97 -11.57
CA LEU A 104 10.73 3.84 -10.95
C LEU A 104 11.21 5.22 -10.45
N PRO A 105 11.78 5.31 -9.24
CA PRO A 105 12.34 6.55 -8.73
C PRO A 105 13.51 6.97 -9.61
N ARG A 106 13.67 8.29 -9.81
CA ARG A 106 14.85 8.83 -10.48
C ARG A 106 16.01 8.84 -9.50
N LEU A 107 17.13 8.26 -9.90
CA LEU A 107 18.41 8.45 -9.24
C LEU A 107 18.93 9.82 -9.70
N SER A 108 18.99 10.77 -8.77
CA SER A 108 19.49 12.13 -8.99
C SER A 108 20.93 12.24 -8.52
#